data_AF-A0A5Y3WDJ4-F1
#
_entry.id   AF-A0A5Y3WDJ4-F1
#
_cell.length_a   1.000
_cell.length_b   1.000
_cell.length_c   1.000
_cell.angle_alpha   90.00
_cell.angle_beta   90.00
_cell.angle_gamma   90.00
#
_symmetry.space_group_name_H-M   'P 1'
#
loop_
_entity.id
_entity.type
_entity.pdbx_description
1 polymer ?
#
loop_
_entity_poly.entity_id
_entity_poly.type
_entity_poly.pdbx_seq_one_letter_code
_entity_poly.pdbx_strand_id
1 'polypeptide(L)'
;RGPWSSRSDSDYVRLQPGLNLGAWRLRNASTWQKSSNQPGKWQSAYTYAERGINSLKSRLTLGESYTTGSVFDSVPFRGVMLASDENMVPYNQRAFAPVVRGIARTQARVEVRQNGYLMSAQTVPAGPFEITDLPSTGGSGDLLVTVLESDGSRQ
;
A
#
# COMPACT_ATOMS: atom_id res chain seq x y z
N ARG A 1 45.33 10.37 -41.70
CA ARG A 1 45.56 10.18 -40.24
C ARG A 1 44.78 11.29 -39.55
N GLY A 2 43.47 11.17 -39.34
CA GLY A 2 42.78 10.56 -38.19
C GLY A 2 41.86 11.68 -37.65
N PRO A 3 40.53 11.51 -37.57
CA PRO A 3 39.59 12.63 -37.67
C PRO A 3 39.42 13.40 -36.35
N TRP A 4 39.03 14.66 -36.50
CA TRP A 4 38.60 15.60 -35.46
C TRP A 4 37.87 14.92 -34.30
N SER A 5 38.41 15.06 -33.08
CA SER A 5 37.68 14.70 -31.86
C SER A 5 36.63 15.78 -31.59
N SER A 6 35.39 15.56 -32.03
CA SER A 6 34.25 16.34 -31.56
C SER A 6 33.98 15.97 -30.11
N ARG A 7 34.46 16.80 -29.19
CA ARG A 7 34.20 16.65 -27.75
C ARG A 7 32.73 17.01 -27.49
N SER A 8 31.97 16.01 -27.04
CA SER A 8 30.59 16.19 -26.59
C SER A 8 30.59 16.15 -25.07
N ASP A 9 30.24 17.28 -24.45
CA ASP A 9 30.04 17.44 -23.02
C ASP A 9 28.53 17.38 -22.73
N SER A 10 28.19 16.71 -21.63
CA SER A 10 26.81 16.59 -21.15
C SER A 10 26.78 16.80 -19.64
N ASP A 11 26.04 17.80 -19.21
CA ASP A 11 25.85 18.12 -17.79
C ASP A 11 24.44 17.75 -17.36
N TYR A 12 24.30 17.22 -16.15
CA TYR A 12 23.02 16.79 -15.59
C TYR A 12 22.95 17.11 -14.10
N VAL A 13 21.80 17.63 -13.66
CA VAL A 13 21.49 17.90 -12.25
C VAL A 13 20.06 17.45 -11.96
N ARG A 14 19.86 16.69 -10.87
CA ARG A 14 18.53 16.36 -10.35
C ARG A 14 18.32 17.02 -9.00
N LEU A 15 17.23 17.77 -8.88
CA LEU A 15 16.80 18.42 -7.65
C LEU A 15 15.49 17.78 -7.18
N GLN A 16 15.40 17.49 -5.89
CA GLN A 16 14.19 16.98 -5.25
C GLN A 16 13.86 17.78 -3.98
N PRO A 17 13.61 19.09 -4.10
CA PRO A 17 13.32 19.89 -2.93
C PRO A 17 11.97 19.51 -2.33
N GLY A 18 11.87 19.64 -1.00
CA GLY A 18 10.66 19.37 -0.26
C GLY A 18 10.53 20.31 0.92
N LEU A 19 9.29 20.70 1.22
CA LEU A 19 8.95 21.52 2.38
C LEU A 19 7.79 20.87 3.13
N ASN A 20 7.82 20.94 4.46
CA ASN A 20 6.75 20.45 5.32
C ASN A 20 6.26 21.62 6.17
N LEU A 21 4.95 21.90 6.13
CA LEU A 21 4.30 22.95 6.91
C LEU A 21 3.03 22.38 7.54
N GLY A 22 3.09 22.07 8.83
CA GLY A 22 2.04 21.34 9.52
C GLY A 22 1.76 19.99 8.83
N ALA A 23 0.49 19.74 8.47
CA ALA A 23 0.09 18.52 7.78
C ALA A 23 0.37 18.52 6.27
N TRP A 24 0.78 19.65 5.70
CA TRP A 24 1.06 19.79 4.27
C TRP A 24 2.50 19.43 3.95
N ARG A 25 2.67 18.70 2.84
CA ARG A 25 3.97 18.29 2.30
C ARG A 25 4.02 18.77 0.86
N LEU A 26 4.91 19.72 0.58
CA LEU A 26 5.23 20.16 -0.77
C LEU A 26 6.40 19.34 -1.30
N ARG A 27 6.29 18.80 -2.51
CA ARG A 27 7.30 17.99 -3.17
C ARG A 27 7.47 18.45 -4.61
N ASN A 28 8.72 18.52 -5.05
CA ASN A 28 9.07 18.74 -6.44
C ASN A 28 10.20 17.78 -6.83
N ALA A 29 10.19 17.32 -8.07
CA ALA A 29 11.35 16.68 -8.68
C ALA A 29 11.58 17.32 -10.04
N SER A 30 12.77 17.91 -10.21
CA SER A 30 13.15 18.59 -11.44
C SER A 30 14.55 18.18 -11.86
N THR A 31 14.73 17.97 -13.15
CA THR A 31 16.01 17.65 -13.77
C THR A 31 16.42 18.78 -14.68
N TRP A 32 17.67 19.19 -14.60
CA TRP A 32 18.31 20.05 -15.57
C TRP A 32 19.32 19.25 -16.37
N GLN A 33 19.31 19.42 -17.68
CA GLN A 33 20.28 18.78 -18.56
C GLN A 33 20.75 19.75 -19.64
N LYS A 34 22.03 19.69 -19.97
CA LYS A 34 22.67 20.46 -21.04
C LYS A 34 23.58 19.53 -21.84
N SER A 35 23.59 19.70 -23.15
CA SER A 35 24.49 18.99 -24.07
C SER A 35 25.24 20.02 -24.91
N SER A 36 26.43 19.69 -25.42
CA SER A 36 27.31 20.61 -26.18
C SER A 36 26.60 21.51 -27.18
N ASN A 37 25.59 20.99 -27.90
CA ASN A 37 24.88 21.74 -28.95
C ASN A 37 23.46 22.16 -28.55
N GLN A 38 23.04 21.97 -27.29
CA GLN A 38 21.72 22.38 -26.80
C GLN A 38 21.80 23.22 -25.53
N PRO A 39 20.99 24.30 -25.43
CA PRO A 39 20.87 25.06 -24.19
C PRO A 39 20.36 24.15 -23.07
N GLY A 40 20.79 24.45 -21.85
CA GLY A 40 20.35 23.69 -20.67
C GLY A 40 18.83 23.83 -20.47
N LYS A 41 18.12 22.72 -20.28
CA LYS A 41 16.66 22.70 -20.09
C LYS A 41 16.30 22.11 -18.74
N TRP A 42 15.36 22.76 -18.07
CA TRP A 42 14.68 22.22 -16.89
C TRP A 42 13.47 21.41 -17.31
N GLN A 43 13.29 20.25 -16.70
CA GLN A 43 12.12 19.39 -16.85
C GLN A 43 11.65 18.99 -15.46
N SER A 44 10.38 19.25 -15.15
CA SER A 44 9.78 18.82 -13.89
C SER A 44 9.05 17.49 -14.11
N ALA A 45 9.39 16.50 -13.28
CA ALA A 45 8.67 15.23 -13.27
C ALA A 45 7.33 15.37 -12.51
N TYR A 46 7.33 16.12 -11.41
CA TYR A 46 6.15 16.45 -10.62
C TYR A 46 6.40 17.66 -9.73
N THR A 47 5.32 18.38 -9.42
CA THR A 47 5.27 19.47 -8.43
C THR A 47 3.90 19.45 -7.77
N TYR A 48 3.82 19.00 -6.53
CA TYR A 48 2.53 18.88 -5.84
C TYR A 48 2.65 19.17 -4.35
N ALA A 49 1.53 19.61 -3.78
CA ALA A 49 1.28 19.65 -2.36
C ALA A 49 0.34 18.51 -1.98
N GLU A 50 0.66 17.76 -0.93
CA GLU A 50 -0.19 16.69 -0.42
C GLU A 50 -0.51 16.88 1.07
N ARG A 51 -1.67 16.39 1.48
CA ARG A 51 -2.10 16.32 2.87
C ARG A 51 -2.94 15.06 3.11
N GLY A 52 -2.65 14.37 4.21
CA GLY A 52 -3.50 13.29 4.71
C GLY A 52 -4.77 13.82 5.39
N ILE A 53 -5.90 13.17 5.12
CA ILE A 53 -7.22 13.41 5.72
C ILE A 53 -7.61 12.15 6.50
N ASN A 54 -7.27 12.12 7.79
CA ASN A 54 -7.42 10.94 8.63
C ASN A 54 -8.88 10.47 8.76
N SER A 55 -9.85 11.39 8.80
CA SER A 55 -11.28 11.07 8.89
C SER A 55 -11.79 10.26 7.70
N LEU A 56 -11.15 10.42 6.53
CA LEU A 56 -11.48 9.71 5.30
C LEU A 56 -10.48 8.58 4.99
N LYS A 57 -9.47 8.37 5.84
CA LYS A 57 -8.33 7.48 5.55
C LYS A 57 -7.77 7.70 4.14
N SER A 58 -7.67 8.97 3.74
CA SER A 58 -7.40 9.37 2.35
C SER A 58 -6.32 10.44 2.28
N ARG A 59 -5.75 10.62 1.09
CA ARG A 59 -4.75 11.66 0.79
C ARG A 59 -5.27 12.59 -0.31
N LEU A 60 -5.20 13.88 -0.03
CA LEU A 60 -5.45 14.95 -0.99
C LEU A 60 -4.13 15.37 -1.63
N THR A 61 -4.08 15.42 -2.95
CA THR A 61 -2.95 15.87 -3.76
C THR A 61 -3.38 17.01 -4.67
N LEU A 62 -2.62 18.10 -4.67
CA LEU A 62 -2.86 19.31 -5.46
C LEU A 62 -1.62 19.63 -6.31
N GLY A 63 -1.79 19.78 -7.61
CA GLY A 63 -0.71 20.14 -8.54
C GLY A 63 -0.46 19.09 -9.60
N GLU A 64 0.80 18.94 -9.99
CA GLU A 64 1.27 18.03 -11.04
C GLU A 64 1.76 16.72 -10.42
N SER A 65 1.10 15.61 -10.76
CA SER A 65 1.44 14.28 -10.27
C SER A 65 0.93 13.20 -11.24
N TYR A 66 0.89 11.95 -10.79
CA TYR A 66 0.46 10.79 -11.57
C TYR A 66 -0.65 10.04 -10.83
N THR A 67 -1.57 9.43 -11.57
CA THR A 67 -2.59 8.54 -10.99
C THR A 67 -1.98 7.22 -10.52
N THR A 68 -2.68 6.49 -9.67
CA THR A 68 -2.28 5.15 -9.25
C THR A 68 -2.44 4.16 -10.42
N GLY A 69 -1.43 3.32 -10.66
CA GLY A 69 -1.45 2.31 -11.71
C GLY A 69 -2.11 0.97 -11.33
N SER A 70 -3.05 0.95 -10.37
CA SER A 70 -3.58 -0.30 -9.79
C SER A 70 -4.63 -1.00 -10.66
N VAL A 71 -5.43 -0.25 -11.41
CA VAL A 71 -6.50 -0.78 -12.29
C VAL A 71 -6.24 -0.42 -13.76
N PHE A 72 -5.77 0.80 -14.00
CA PHE A 72 -5.42 1.32 -15.33
C PHE A 72 -3.98 1.80 -15.32
N ASP A 73 -3.42 2.06 -16.51
CA ASP A 73 -2.11 2.68 -16.63
C ASP A 73 -2.07 4.04 -15.92
N SER A 74 -0.93 4.31 -15.28
CA SER A 74 -0.70 5.58 -14.60
C SER A 74 -0.60 6.70 -15.62
N VAL A 75 -1.39 7.76 -15.44
CA VAL A 75 -1.38 8.93 -16.31
C VAL A 75 -0.94 10.17 -15.54
N PRO A 76 -0.10 11.05 -16.15
CA PRO A 76 0.21 12.34 -15.55
C PRO A 76 -1.02 13.24 -15.56
N PHE A 77 -1.19 14.02 -14.50
CA PHE A 77 -2.26 15.00 -14.40
C PHE A 77 -1.75 16.30 -13.74
N ARG A 78 -2.44 17.40 -14.02
CA ARG A 78 -2.32 18.66 -13.29
C ARG A 78 -3.70 19.03 -12.75
N GLY A 79 -3.89 18.94 -11.44
CA GLY A 79 -5.20 19.17 -10.83
C GLY A 79 -5.29 18.72 -9.39
N VAL A 80 -6.45 18.18 -9.03
CA VAL A 80 -6.78 17.73 -7.68
C VAL A 80 -7.07 16.23 -7.70
N MET A 81 -6.50 15.49 -6.77
CA MET A 81 -6.79 14.07 -6.57
C MET A 81 -7.06 13.81 -5.09
N LEU A 82 -8.14 13.10 -4.80
CA LEU A 82 -8.42 12.52 -3.48
C LEU A 82 -8.47 11.01 -3.63
N ALA A 83 -7.56 10.31 -2.96
CA ALA A 83 -7.47 8.85 -3.04
C ALA A 83 -7.34 8.24 -1.65
N SER A 84 -7.91 7.06 -1.43
CA SER A 84 -7.72 6.29 -0.20
C SER A 84 -6.23 5.96 -0.01
N ASP A 85 -5.75 6.04 1.23
CA ASP A 85 -4.37 5.71 1.59
C ASP A 85 -4.36 4.52 2.55
N GLU A 86 -4.01 3.35 2.02
CA GLU A 86 -3.96 2.11 2.80
C GLU A 86 -2.96 2.21 3.96
N ASN A 87 -1.94 3.08 3.89
CA ASN A 87 -1.02 3.27 5.01
C ASN A 87 -1.67 3.88 6.25
N MET A 88 -2.86 4.48 6.10
CA MET A 88 -3.68 4.96 7.21
C MET A 88 -4.59 3.88 7.80
N VAL A 89 -4.69 2.71 7.15
CA VAL A 89 -5.44 1.56 7.65
C VAL A 89 -4.50 0.71 8.52
N PRO A 90 -4.91 0.28 9.72
CA PRO A 90 -4.12 -0.67 10.52
C PRO A 90 -3.75 -1.93 9.74
N TYR A 91 -2.55 -2.49 9.98
CA TYR A 91 -2.04 -3.64 9.21
C TYR A 91 -2.97 -4.86 9.24
N ASN A 92 -3.62 -5.12 10.38
CA ASN A 92 -4.59 -6.21 10.56
C ASN A 92 -5.90 -6.04 9.77
N GLN A 93 -6.18 -4.85 9.22
CA GLN A 93 -7.32 -4.59 8.32
C GLN A 93 -6.90 -4.49 6.85
N ARG A 94 -5.58 -4.40 6.56
CA ARG A 94 -5.03 -4.31 5.20
C ARG A 94 -4.78 -5.67 4.56
N ALA A 95 -4.27 -6.62 5.34
CA ALA A 95 -3.97 -7.93 4.83
C ALA A 95 -5.28 -8.70 4.61
N PHE A 96 -5.43 -9.36 3.46
CA PHE A 96 -6.54 -10.28 3.25
C PHE A 96 -6.48 -11.36 4.34
N ALA A 97 -7.43 -11.30 5.27
CA ALA A 97 -7.69 -12.36 6.22
C ALA A 97 -8.89 -13.15 5.68
N PRO A 98 -8.73 -14.44 5.35
CA PRO A 98 -9.88 -15.26 5.01
C PRO A 98 -10.84 -15.29 6.20
N VAL A 99 -12.13 -15.27 5.88
CA VAL A 99 -13.18 -15.30 6.89
C VAL A 99 -13.56 -16.75 7.16
N VAL A 100 -13.41 -17.20 8.40
CA VAL A 100 -13.87 -18.52 8.83
C VAL A 100 -15.28 -18.41 9.41
N ARG A 101 -16.24 -19.07 8.76
CA ARG A 101 -17.63 -19.15 9.20
C ARG A 101 -18.00 -20.57 9.58
N GLY A 102 -18.78 -20.71 10.63
CA GLY A 102 -19.28 -22.00 11.09
C GLY A 102 -20.44 -21.85 12.06
N ILE A 103 -20.93 -22.98 12.54
CA ILE A 103 -21.94 -23.04 13.59
C ILE A 103 -21.37 -23.91 14.70
N ALA A 104 -21.29 -23.34 15.91
CA ALA A 104 -20.98 -24.09 17.13
C ALA A 104 -22.30 -24.59 17.72
N ARG A 105 -22.39 -25.87 18.05
CA ARG A 105 -23.60 -26.45 18.68
C ARG A 105 -23.71 -26.05 20.15
N THR A 106 -22.57 -25.84 20.79
CA THR A 106 -22.44 -25.46 22.19
C THR A 106 -21.45 -24.29 22.33
N GLN A 107 -21.13 -23.89 23.56
CA GLN A 107 -19.98 -23.01 23.76
C GLN A 107 -18.72 -23.77 23.34
N ALA A 108 -18.05 -23.27 22.31
CA ALA A 108 -16.97 -24.00 21.65
C ALA A 108 -15.69 -23.16 21.58
N ARG A 109 -14.55 -23.86 21.54
CA ARG A 109 -13.24 -23.25 21.24
C ARG A 109 -12.91 -23.55 19.79
N VAL A 110 -12.79 -22.51 18.97
CA VAL A 110 -12.42 -22.60 17.56
C VAL A 110 -10.91 -22.41 17.45
N GLU A 111 -10.21 -23.41 16.93
CA GLU A 111 -8.79 -23.36 16.59
C GLU A 111 -8.62 -23.26 15.08
N VAL A 112 -7.79 -22.31 14.63
CA VAL A 112 -7.42 -22.16 13.23
C VAL A 112 -5.92 -22.41 13.10
N ARG A 113 -5.54 -23.38 12.28
CA ARG A 113 -4.15 -23.75 12.03
C ARG A 113 -3.78 -23.58 10.56
N GLN A 114 -2.53 -23.22 10.31
CA GLN A 114 -1.95 -23.19 8.97
C GLN A 114 -0.59 -23.86 9.00
N ASN A 115 -0.34 -24.80 8.07
CA ASN A 115 0.91 -25.58 8.04
C ASN A 115 1.28 -26.21 9.41
N GLY A 116 0.26 -26.62 10.18
CA GLY A 116 0.41 -27.19 11.53
C GLY A 116 0.56 -26.18 12.67
N TYR A 117 0.80 -24.90 12.40
CA TYR A 117 0.93 -23.85 13.41
C TYR A 117 -0.43 -23.28 13.82
N LEU A 118 -0.66 -23.09 15.13
CA LEU A 118 -1.87 -22.45 15.66
C LEU A 118 -1.82 -20.93 15.41
N MET A 119 -2.73 -20.45 14.58
CA MET A 119 -2.80 -19.04 14.18
C MET A 119 -3.76 -18.25 15.06
N SER A 120 -4.90 -18.85 15.39
CA SER A 120 -5.91 -18.23 16.27
C SER A 120 -6.63 -19.30 17.08
N ALA A 121 -6.96 -18.96 18.33
CA ALA A 121 -7.79 -19.77 19.21
C ALA A 121 -8.74 -18.85 19.97
N GLN A 122 -10.04 -18.97 19.70
CA GLN A 122 -11.06 -18.10 20.29
C GLN A 122 -12.24 -18.92 20.79
N THR A 123 -12.84 -18.52 21.92
CA THR A 123 -14.05 -19.14 22.45
C THR A 123 -15.27 -18.42 21.90
N VAL A 124 -16.18 -19.15 21.28
CA VAL A 124 -17.42 -18.63 20.69
C VAL A 124 -18.64 -19.16 21.46
N PRO A 125 -19.72 -18.38 21.55
CA PRO A 125 -20.99 -18.87 22.08
C PRO A 125 -21.62 -19.91 21.13
N ALA A 126 -22.60 -20.65 21.64
CA ALA A 126 -23.41 -21.55 20.82
C ALA A 126 -24.15 -20.74 19.73
N GLY A 127 -24.10 -21.22 18.50
CA GLY A 127 -24.70 -20.60 17.33
C GLY A 127 -23.69 -20.28 16.21
N PRO A 128 -24.12 -19.50 15.21
CA PRO A 128 -23.25 -19.06 14.13
C PRO A 128 -22.11 -18.18 14.64
N PHE A 129 -20.91 -18.37 14.10
CA PHE A 129 -19.76 -17.53 14.38
C PHE A 129 -19.03 -17.15 13.10
N GLU A 130 -18.28 -16.05 13.19
CA GLU A 130 -17.43 -15.53 12.12
C GLU A 130 -16.13 -15.02 12.74
N ILE A 131 -15.00 -15.52 12.24
CA ILE A 131 -13.65 -15.05 12.63
C ILE A 131 -13.08 -14.29 11.44
N THR A 132 -12.93 -12.96 11.59
CA THR A 132 -12.48 -12.04 10.53
C THR A 132 -11.05 -11.53 10.74
N ASP A 133 -10.43 -11.82 11.88
CA ASP A 133 -9.19 -11.21 12.34
C ASP A 133 -8.00 -12.19 12.35
N LEU A 134 -7.99 -13.16 11.44
CA LEU A 134 -6.89 -14.10 11.32
C LEU A 134 -5.60 -13.37 10.93
N PRO A 135 -4.48 -13.57 11.66
CA PRO A 135 -3.21 -12.98 11.30
C PRO A 135 -2.78 -13.48 9.91
N SER A 136 -2.61 -12.55 8.96
CA SER A 136 -2.11 -12.88 7.63
C SER A 136 -0.63 -13.21 7.71
N THR A 137 -0.29 -14.47 7.52
CA THR A 137 1.11 -14.94 7.53
C THR A 137 1.81 -14.78 6.18
N GLY A 138 1.13 -14.25 5.15
CA GLY A 138 1.67 -14.15 3.79
C GLY A 138 2.06 -15.50 3.15
N GLY A 139 1.82 -16.62 3.84
CA GLY A 139 2.16 -17.96 3.40
C GLY A 139 1.02 -18.59 2.60
N SER A 140 1.36 -19.19 1.47
CA SER A 140 0.48 -20.12 0.76
C SER A 140 0.28 -21.39 1.60
N GLY A 141 -0.96 -21.77 1.88
CA GLY A 141 -1.28 -23.03 2.57
C GLY A 141 -2.71 -23.03 3.10
N ASP A 142 -3.34 -24.20 3.11
CA ASP A 142 -4.71 -24.37 3.56
C ASP A 142 -4.86 -24.06 5.05
N LEU A 143 -6.00 -23.47 5.39
CA LEU A 143 -6.41 -23.31 6.78
C LEU A 143 -7.17 -24.53 7.26
N LEU A 144 -6.67 -25.16 8.31
CA LEU A 144 -7.38 -26.22 9.03
C LEU A 144 -8.12 -25.59 10.22
N VAL A 145 -9.45 -25.68 10.19
CA VAL A 145 -10.32 -25.20 11.26
C VAL A 145 -10.76 -26.40 12.09
N THR A 146 -10.72 -26.27 13.41
CA THR A 146 -11.25 -27.28 14.34
C THR A 146 -12.11 -26.60 15.40
N VAL A 147 -13.36 -27.04 15.54
CA VAL A 147 -14.27 -26.55 16.58
C VAL A 147 -14.36 -27.61 17.67
N LEU A 148 -13.87 -27.25 18.85
CA LEU A 148 -13.89 -28.07 20.05
C LEU A 148 -15.14 -27.71 20.87
N GLU A 149 -16.16 -28.54 20.79
CA GLU A 149 -17.42 -28.33 21.50
C GLU A 149 -17.26 -28.65 23.00
N SER A 150 -18.09 -28.04 23.84
CA SER A 150 -18.09 -28.28 25.30
C SER A 150 -18.47 -29.71 25.68
N ASP A 151 -19.19 -30.43 24.82
CA ASP A 151 -19.53 -31.85 24.97
C ASP A 151 -18.36 -32.78 24.61
N GLY A 152 -17.21 -32.23 24.19
CA GLY A 152 -16.01 -32.96 23.80
C GLY A 152 -15.99 -33.41 22.33
N SER A 153 -17.08 -33.18 21.58
CA SER A 153 -17.11 -33.45 20.15
C SER A 153 -16.24 -32.45 19.37
N ARG A 154 -15.80 -32.88 18.18
CA ARG A 154 -14.92 -32.09 17.30
C ARG A 154 -15.45 -32.10 15.88
N GLN A 155 -15.37 -30.96 15.23
CA GLN A 155 -15.66 -30.78 13.80
C GLN A 155 -14.55 -29.97 13.13
#